data_AF-A0A2S6IBT5-F1
#
_entry.id   AF-A0A2S6IBT5-F1
#
_cell.length_a   1.000
_cell.length_b   1.000
_cell.length_c   1.000
_cell.angle_alpha   90.00
_cell.angle_beta   90.00
_cell.angle_gamma   90.00
#
_symmetry.space_group_name_H-M   'P 1'
#
loop_
_entity.id
_entity.type
_entity.pdbx_description
1 polymer ?
#
loop_
_entity_poly.entity_id
_entity_poly.type
_entity_poly.pdbx_seq_one_letter_code
_entity_poly.pdbx_strand_id
1 'polypeptide(L)'
;MRWEESFPFEGRIVWLTAEQGGRMSGPPATPAEHDYAATAHVPPWTEENGSASFVLRVADRHGWTSRAEGTWLVQQDDERFLVHPGTVIVVTEGYKVVAYFHVDTVSSDR
;
A
#
# COMPACT_ATOMS: atom_id res chain seq x y z
N MET A 1 15.23 -0.74 -1.73
CA MET A 1 15.60 0.69 -1.91
C MET A 1 14.69 1.52 -1.02
N ARG A 2 15.19 2.60 -0.42
CA ARG A 2 14.37 3.60 0.28
C ARG A 2 14.39 4.89 -0.53
N TRP A 3 13.22 5.48 -0.72
CA TRP A 3 13.11 6.79 -1.36
C TRP A 3 13.39 7.89 -0.35
N GLU A 4 14.01 8.98 -0.78
CA GLU A 4 14.33 10.10 0.10
C GLU A 4 13.12 11.02 0.32
N GLU A 5 12.22 11.09 -0.66
CA GLU A 5 11.03 11.92 -0.62
C GLU A 5 9.92 11.30 0.25
N SER A 6 9.04 12.18 0.77
CA SER A 6 7.77 11.78 1.37
C SER A 6 6.83 11.24 0.29
N PHE A 7 6.02 10.25 0.64
CA PHE A 7 5.00 9.78 -0.29
C PHE A 7 3.70 10.58 -0.16
N PRO A 8 2.95 10.79 -1.25
CA PRO A 8 1.81 11.69 -1.25
C PRO A 8 0.59 11.15 -0.50
N PHE A 9 0.50 9.83 -0.27
CA PHE A 9 -0.64 9.24 0.42
C PHE A 9 -0.24 8.91 1.85
N GLU A 10 -0.82 9.58 2.84
CA GLU A 10 -0.63 9.20 4.24
C GLU A 10 -1.88 8.49 4.77
N GLY A 11 -1.66 7.54 5.66
CA GLY A 11 -2.76 6.81 6.24
C GLY A 11 -2.33 5.69 7.15
N ARG A 12 -3.06 4.57 7.06
CA ARG A 12 -2.85 3.40 7.89
C ARG A 12 -2.90 2.13 7.07
N ILE A 13 -1.85 1.32 7.19
CA ILE A 13 -1.81 -0.04 6.64
C ILE A 13 -2.38 -1.02 7.66
N VAL A 14 -3.22 -1.95 7.20
CA VAL A 14 -3.75 -3.07 7.97
C VAL A 14 -3.36 -4.35 7.24
N TRP A 15 -2.44 -5.11 7.82
CA TRP A 15 -1.98 -6.39 7.30
C TRP A 15 -2.99 -7.48 7.64
N LEU A 16 -3.29 -8.34 6.66
CA LEU A 16 -4.17 -9.48 6.87
C LEU A 16 -3.43 -10.63 7.54
N THR A 17 -4.06 -11.17 8.58
CA THR A 17 -3.63 -12.37 9.30
C THR A 17 -3.85 -13.63 8.45
N ALA A 18 -3.32 -14.76 8.90
CA ALA A 18 -3.53 -16.05 8.25
C ALA A 18 -5.02 -16.41 8.15
N GLU A 19 -5.81 -16.18 9.20
CA GLU A 19 -7.25 -16.49 9.20
C GLU A 19 -8.04 -15.62 8.22
N GLN A 20 -7.53 -14.42 7.92
CA GLN A 20 -8.11 -13.49 6.93
C GLN A 20 -7.60 -13.77 5.51
N GLY A 21 -6.86 -14.86 5.30
CA GLY A 21 -6.28 -15.22 4.01
C GLY A 21 -5.01 -14.45 3.67
N GLY A 22 -4.39 -13.77 4.63
CA GLY A 22 -3.15 -13.00 4.48
C GLY A 22 -1.88 -13.78 4.87
N ARG A 23 -0.95 -13.11 5.56
CA ARG A 23 0.37 -13.68 5.90
C ARG A 23 0.32 -14.47 7.20
N MET A 24 0.95 -15.64 7.21
CA MET A 24 1.16 -16.41 8.44
C MET A 24 2.32 -15.86 9.29
N SER A 25 3.33 -15.30 8.64
CA SER A 25 4.60 -14.89 9.27
C SER A 25 4.53 -13.55 9.99
N GLY A 26 3.38 -12.87 10.01
CA GLY A 26 3.30 -11.46 10.37
C GLY A 26 3.37 -10.51 9.17
N PRO A 27 3.33 -9.19 9.44
CA PRO A 27 3.67 -8.15 8.46
C PRO A 27 5.02 -8.41 7.76
N PRO A 28 5.23 -7.89 6.55
CA PRO A 28 6.51 -8.02 5.86
C PRO A 28 7.68 -7.47 6.69
N ALA A 29 8.72 -8.28 6.88
CA ALA A 29 9.94 -7.88 7.58
C ALA A 29 10.86 -7.02 6.69
N THR A 30 10.34 -5.93 6.16
CA THR A 30 11.09 -5.02 5.28
C THR A 30 12.21 -4.34 6.07
N PRO A 31 13.48 -4.45 5.64
CA PRO A 31 14.60 -3.78 6.30
C PRO A 31 14.42 -2.26 6.41
N ALA A 32 14.90 -1.62 7.47
CA ALA A 32 14.64 -0.21 7.78
C ALA A 32 15.10 0.77 6.67
N GLU A 33 16.14 0.38 5.95
CA GLU A 33 16.73 1.04 4.80
C GLU A 33 15.94 0.84 3.50
N HIS A 34 14.82 0.11 3.54
CA HIS A 34 13.96 -0.18 2.39
C HIS A 34 12.49 0.20 2.65
N ASP A 35 11.83 0.62 1.59
CA ASP A 35 10.38 0.70 1.52
C ASP A 35 9.80 -0.64 1.01
N TYR A 36 8.58 -0.97 1.40
CA TYR A 36 7.90 -2.18 0.97
C TYR A 36 7.26 -1.94 -0.40
N ALA A 37 7.57 -2.77 -1.39
CA ALA A 37 7.00 -2.68 -2.73
C ALA A 37 6.14 -3.92 -3.01
N ALA A 38 4.95 -3.69 -3.56
CA ALA A 38 3.99 -4.73 -3.90
C ALA A 38 3.13 -4.30 -5.09
N THR A 39 2.21 -5.16 -5.52
CA THR A 39 1.13 -4.77 -6.42
C THR A 39 -0.05 -4.25 -5.61
N ALA A 40 -0.80 -3.30 -6.16
CA ALA A 40 -2.02 -2.82 -5.52
C ALA A 40 -3.02 -2.29 -6.54
N HIS A 41 -4.29 -2.22 -6.14
CA HIS A 41 -5.38 -1.66 -6.93
C HIS A 41 -6.34 -0.85 -6.05
N VAL A 42 -7.14 0.01 -6.68
CA VAL A 42 -8.21 0.77 -6.03
C VAL A 42 -9.55 0.14 -6.44
N PRO A 43 -10.43 -0.26 -5.51
CA PRO A 43 -11.77 -0.70 -5.85
C PRO A 43 -12.55 0.37 -6.63
N PRO A 44 -13.41 0.01 -7.60
CA PRO A 44 -13.93 -1.34 -7.85
C PRO A 44 -13.02 -2.22 -8.72
N TRP A 45 -11.85 -1.74 -9.12
CA TRP A 45 -10.90 -2.52 -9.92
C TRP A 45 -10.29 -3.64 -9.09
N THR A 46 -9.75 -4.64 -9.78
CA THR A 46 -9.19 -5.86 -9.17
C THR A 46 -7.74 -6.03 -9.59
N GLU A 47 -7.11 -7.08 -9.05
CA GLU A 47 -5.75 -7.41 -9.38
C GLU A 47 -5.54 -7.73 -10.87
N GLU A 48 -6.60 -8.19 -11.55
CA GLU A 48 -6.58 -8.60 -12.96
C GLU A 48 -6.69 -7.41 -13.94
N ASN A 49 -7.36 -6.31 -13.56
CA ASN A 49 -7.74 -5.24 -14.50
C ASN A 49 -7.34 -3.82 -14.08
N GLY A 50 -6.82 -3.63 -12.86
CA GLY A 50 -6.43 -2.31 -12.34
C GLY A 50 -5.29 -2.35 -11.34
N SER A 51 -4.35 -3.29 -11.48
CA SER A 51 -3.14 -3.32 -10.65
C SER A 51 -2.04 -2.42 -11.17
N ALA A 52 -1.33 -1.76 -10.25
CA ALA A 52 -0.05 -1.14 -10.47
C ALA A 52 0.93 -1.45 -9.33
N SER A 53 2.22 -1.20 -9.57
CA SER A 53 3.22 -1.28 -8.50
C SER A 53 3.03 -0.13 -7.51
N PHE A 54 3.00 -0.47 -6.23
CA PHE A 54 2.77 0.45 -5.12
C PHE A 54 3.85 0.30 -4.07
N VAL A 55 4.31 1.42 -3.52
CA VAL A 55 5.39 1.48 -2.54
C VAL A 55 4.82 2.03 -1.25
N LEU A 56 5.18 1.41 -0.12
CA LEU A 56 4.72 1.71 1.22
C LEU A 56 5.91 1.93 2.16
N ARG A 57 5.86 3.03 2.91
CA ARG A 57 6.73 3.29 4.04
C ARG A 57 5.94 3.11 5.33
N VAL A 58 6.23 2.03 6.05
CA VAL A 58 5.50 1.66 7.27
C VAL A 58 6.27 2.09 8.52
N ALA A 59 5.60 2.77 9.44
CA ALA A 59 6.19 3.27 10.68
C ALA A 59 6.54 2.14 11.68
N ASP A 60 5.56 1.32 12.04
CA ASP A 60 5.74 0.09 12.81
C ASP A 60 5.65 -1.13 11.88
N ARG A 61 6.81 -1.73 11.62
CA ARG A 61 6.98 -2.85 10.70
C ARG A 61 6.65 -4.20 11.31
N HIS A 62 6.35 -4.24 12.60
CA HIS A 62 5.97 -5.45 13.33
C HIS A 62 4.48 -5.47 13.68
N GLY A 63 3.82 -4.31 13.64
CA GLY A 63 2.39 -4.17 13.88
C GLY A 63 1.52 -4.65 12.73
N TRP A 64 0.48 -5.42 13.02
CA TRP A 64 -0.60 -5.75 12.07
C TRP A 64 -1.36 -4.51 11.59
N THR A 65 -1.23 -3.40 12.31
CA THR A 65 -1.78 -2.11 11.93
C THR A 65 -0.77 -1.03 12.28
N SER A 66 -0.46 -0.16 11.33
CA SER A 66 0.53 0.90 11.52
C SER A 66 0.19 2.12 10.67
N ARG A 67 0.62 3.31 11.12
CA ARG A 67 0.75 4.46 10.23
C ARG A 67 1.68 4.11 9.07
N ALA A 68 1.34 4.60 7.88
CA ALA A 68 2.17 4.42 6.70
C ALA A 68 1.97 5.57 5.71
N GLU A 69 2.97 5.77 4.87
CA GLU A 69 2.90 6.59 3.67
C GLU A 69 2.95 5.67 2.44
N GLY A 70 2.36 6.08 1.31
CA GLY A 70 2.36 5.28 0.09
C GLY A 70 2.35 6.10 -1.20
N THR A 71 2.86 5.50 -2.27
CA THR A 71 2.87 6.07 -3.63
C THR A 71 2.73 4.98 -4.68
N TRP A 72 2.12 5.31 -5.82
CA TRP A 72 2.32 4.53 -7.03
C TRP A 72 3.78 4.64 -7.47
N LEU A 73 4.40 3.52 -7.85
CA LEU A 73 5.81 3.47 -8.27
C LEU A 73 6.06 4.30 -9.54
N VAL A 74 5.08 4.29 -10.44
CA VAL A 74 5.07 5.10 -11.67
C VAL A 74 3.83 5.99 -11.61
N GLN A 75 3.97 7.24 -12.05
CA GLN A 75 2.84 8.16 -12.15
C GLN A 75 1.73 7.54 -13.02
N GLN A 76 0.53 7.52 -12.48
CA GLN A 76 -0.66 7.00 -13.14
C GLN A 76 -1.55 8.19 -13.52
N ASP A 77 -1.88 8.32 -14.80
CA ASP A 77 -2.82 9.33 -15.31
C ASP A 77 -4.13 8.65 -15.78
N ASP A 78 -4.60 7.71 -14.96
CA ASP A 78 -5.72 6.83 -15.27
C ASP A 78 -6.65 6.75 -14.06
N GLU A 79 -7.95 6.83 -14.32
CA GLU A 79 -8.99 6.85 -13.29
C GLU A 79 -8.93 5.67 -12.32
N ARG A 80 -8.36 4.53 -12.77
CA ARG A 80 -8.16 3.33 -11.96
C ARG A 80 -7.26 3.52 -10.76
N PHE A 81 -6.43 4.55 -10.77
CA PHE A 81 -5.41 4.81 -9.76
C PHE A 81 -5.62 6.14 -9.04
N LEU A 82 -6.80 6.75 -9.21
CA LEU A 82 -7.17 7.95 -8.46
C LEU A 82 -7.30 7.62 -6.98
N VAL A 83 -6.62 8.42 -6.17
CA VAL A 83 -6.59 8.29 -4.72
C VAL A 83 -7.05 9.61 -4.10
N HIS A 84 -7.99 9.52 -3.17
CA HIS A 84 -8.52 10.63 -2.40
C HIS A 84 -8.54 10.24 -0.92
N PRO A 85 -8.68 11.20 0.01
CA PRO A 85 -8.98 10.88 1.40
C PRO A 85 -10.18 9.93 1.52
N GLY A 86 -10.02 8.84 2.29
CA GLY A 86 -11.00 7.77 2.44
C GLY A 86 -10.87 6.62 1.43
N THR A 87 -10.03 6.74 0.40
CA THR A 87 -9.73 5.64 -0.51
C THR A 87 -9.10 4.46 0.25
N VAL A 88 -9.53 3.25 -0.09
CA VAL A 88 -8.86 2.01 0.33
C VAL A 88 -8.08 1.47 -0.85
N ILE A 89 -6.77 1.33 -0.68
CA ILE A 89 -5.89 0.68 -1.65
C ILE A 89 -5.70 -0.77 -1.19
N VAL A 90 -6.03 -1.72 -2.06
CA VAL A 90 -5.90 -3.16 -1.79
C VAL A 90 -4.50 -3.59 -2.21
N VAL A 91 -3.69 -4.04 -1.25
CA VAL A 91 -2.30 -4.45 -1.48
C VAL A 91 -2.24 -5.96 -1.66
N THR A 92 -1.57 -6.40 -2.71
CA THR A 92 -1.48 -7.81 -3.10
C THR A 92 -0.04 -8.28 -3.28
N GLU A 93 0.17 -9.58 -3.07
CA GLU A 93 1.36 -10.30 -3.51
C GLU A 93 0.92 -11.38 -4.50
N GLY A 94 1.12 -11.12 -5.79
CA GLY A 94 0.43 -11.87 -6.84
C GLY A 94 -1.09 -11.65 -6.75
N TYR A 95 -1.87 -12.73 -6.81
CA TYR A 95 -3.33 -12.68 -6.67
C TYR A 95 -3.84 -12.65 -5.23
N LYS A 96 -2.93 -12.67 -4.25
CA LYS A 96 -3.30 -12.75 -2.84
C LYS A 96 -3.37 -11.37 -2.23
N VAL A 97 -4.53 -10.99 -1.69
CA VAL A 97 -4.64 -9.79 -0.85
C VAL A 97 -3.89 -10.01 0.45
N VAL A 98 -2.98 -9.09 0.77
CA VAL A 98 -2.14 -9.18 1.97
C VAL A 98 -2.36 -8.01 2.92
N ALA A 99 -2.91 -6.89 2.45
CA ALA A 99 -3.22 -5.74 3.29
C ALA A 99 -4.23 -4.79 2.65
N TYR A 100 -4.78 -3.91 3.49
CA TYR A 100 -5.53 -2.73 3.08
C TYR A 100 -4.82 -1.48 3.58
N PHE A 101 -4.53 -0.56 2.66
CA PHE A 101 -4.03 0.77 3.00
C PHE A 101 -5.18 1.75 2.96
N HIS A 102 -5.58 2.24 4.13
CA HIS A 102 -6.61 3.26 4.29
C HIS A 102 -5.95 4.62 4.18
N VAL A 103 -6.31 5.39 3.16
CA VAL A 103 -5.77 6.72 2.91
C VAL A 103 -6.54 7.74 3.74
N ASP A 104 -5.83 8.48 4.57
CA ASP A 104 -6.40 9.55 5.38
C ASP A 104 -6.21 10.91 4.70
N THR A 105 -5.04 11.14 4.10
CA THR A 105 -4.69 12.40 3.44
C THR A 105 -3.95 12.12 2.12
N VAL A 106 -4.11 13.06 1.18
CA VAL A 106 -3.38 13.08 -0.08
C VAL A 106 -2.75 14.45 -0.22
N SER A 107 -1.41 14.52 -0.22
CA SER A 107 -0.69 15.77 -0.46
C SER A 107 -0.61 16.06 -1.96
N SER A 108 -0.59 17.34 -2.30
CA SER A 108 -0.59 17.84 -3.68
C SER A 108 0.81 18.02 -4.26
N ASP A 109 1.86 17.63 -3.53
CA ASP A 109 3.24 17.88 -3.94
C ASP A 109 3.66 16.88 -5.03
N ARG A 110 3.53 17.33 -6.28
CA ARG A 110 4.36 16.94 -7.42
C ARG A 110 4.55 18.12 -8.38
#